data_AF-A0A7C5ZAN0-F1
#
_entry.id   AF-A0A7C5ZAN0-F1
#
_cell.length_a   1.000
_cell.length_b   1.000
_cell.length_c   1.000
_cell.angle_alpha   90.00
_cell.angle_beta   90.00
_cell.angle_gamma   90.00
#
_symmetry.space_group_name_H-M   'P 1'
#
loop_
_entity.id
_entity.type
_entity.pdbx_description
1 polymer ?
#
loop_
_entity_poly.entity_id
_entity_poly.type
_entity_poly.pdbx_seq_one_letter_code
_entity_poly.pdbx_strand_id
1 'polypeptide(L)'
;MARGMPCTCGLRGHCLSTCHDNRNDSTAPFMQETITALILTFNEEKHIDRCLRSLAGIASQVVVIDCGSTDQTVAICRAHGAEVHVNPWKNYSSQFNWGLDHGGIRGHWCLRIDADEYLSEPLRAALRDRVVAGLVPKDLVG
;
A
#
# COMPACT_ATOMS: atom_id res chain seq x y z
N MET A 1 9.96 31.98 -32.74
CA MET A 1 10.29 31.59 -34.13
C MET A 1 11.52 30.68 -34.10
N ALA A 2 11.31 29.37 -33.91
CA ALA A 2 12.38 28.38 -33.98
C ALA A 2 12.38 27.77 -35.39
N ARG A 3 13.56 27.78 -36.04
CA ARG A 3 13.75 27.37 -37.43
C ARG A 3 13.78 25.84 -37.50
N GLY A 4 12.80 25.26 -38.19
CA GLY A 4 12.78 23.83 -38.51
C GLY A 4 13.86 23.47 -39.54
N MET A 5 14.61 22.40 -39.28
CA MET A 5 15.51 21.79 -40.26
C MET A 5 14.70 20.81 -41.13
N PRO A 6 14.92 20.75 -42.45
CA PRO A 6 14.20 19.83 -43.33
C PRO A 6 14.85 18.44 -43.35
N CYS A 7 14.05 17.40 -43.12
CA CYS A 7 14.44 16.01 -43.37
C CYS A 7 14.58 15.77 -44.87
N THR A 8 15.77 15.40 -45.33
CA THR A 8 16.00 14.97 -46.72
C THR A 8 15.49 13.54 -46.91
N CYS A 9 14.33 13.39 -47.57
CA CYS A 9 13.80 12.10 -48.00
C CYS A 9 14.44 11.72 -49.34
N GLY A 10 15.31 10.71 -49.33
CA GLY A 10 15.87 10.10 -50.54
C GLY A 10 14.86 9.15 -51.20
N LEU A 11 14.61 9.37 -52.49
CA LEU A 11 13.77 8.54 -53.34
C LEU A 11 14.31 7.10 -53.49
N ARG A 12 13.52 6.10 -53.05
CA ARG A 12 13.05 4.92 -53.81
C ARG A 12 12.48 3.83 -52.87
N GLY A 13 11.20 3.49 -53.08
CA GLY A 13 10.66 2.16 -52.77
C GLY A 13 9.96 1.98 -51.41
N HIS A 14 8.63 2.10 -51.41
CA HIS A 14 7.68 1.56 -50.41
C HIS A 14 8.06 1.64 -48.92
N CYS A 15 7.70 2.74 -48.27
CA CYS A 15 7.55 2.79 -46.81
C CYS A 15 6.05 2.68 -46.48
N LEU A 16 5.59 1.48 -46.13
CA LEU A 16 4.29 1.29 -45.48
C LEU A 16 4.32 1.98 -44.12
N SER A 17 3.34 2.85 -43.91
CA SER A 17 2.71 3.22 -42.65
C SER A 17 3.52 3.15 -41.36
N THR A 18 3.61 4.31 -40.71
CA THR A 18 3.78 4.50 -39.27
C THR A 18 5.03 3.85 -38.68
N CYS A 19 6.14 4.60 -38.72
CA CYS A 19 7.04 4.63 -37.57
C CYS A 19 6.23 5.10 -36.35
N HIS A 20 5.56 4.15 -35.68
CA HIS A 20 5.09 4.31 -34.32
C HIS A 20 6.35 4.55 -33.51
N ASP A 21 6.58 5.80 -33.14
CA ASP A 21 7.63 6.23 -32.25
C ASP A 21 7.33 5.60 -30.89
N ASN A 22 7.74 4.34 -30.72
CA ASN A 22 7.58 3.58 -29.48
C ASN A 22 8.65 4.10 -28.51
N ARG A 23 8.47 5.33 -28.04
CA ARG A 23 9.17 5.85 -26.88
C ARG A 23 8.58 5.15 -25.67
N ASN A 24 8.98 3.90 -25.48
CA ASN A 24 8.87 3.21 -24.21
C ASN A 24 9.86 3.86 -23.24
N ASP A 25 9.53 5.08 -22.79
CA ASP A 25 10.21 5.74 -21.69
C ASP A 25 9.55 5.30 -20.38
N SER A 26 9.99 4.15 -19.89
CA SER A 26 9.62 3.66 -18.56
C SER A 26 10.61 2.60 -18.06
N THR A 27 11.90 2.94 -18.11
CA THR A 27 12.95 2.28 -17.31
C THR A 27 12.99 2.84 -15.88
N ALA A 28 11.86 3.29 -15.34
CA ALA A 28 11.75 3.47 -13.90
C ALA A 28 11.82 2.05 -13.31
N PRO A 29 12.75 1.76 -12.38
CA PRO A 29 12.72 0.48 -11.68
C PRO A 29 11.32 0.32 -11.08
N PHE A 30 10.66 -0.82 -11.29
CA PHE A 30 9.46 -1.16 -10.54
C PHE A 30 9.87 -1.22 -9.07
N MET A 31 9.74 -0.11 -8.37
CA MET A 31 9.98 -0.04 -6.93
C MET A 31 8.86 -0.85 -6.30
N GLN A 32 9.24 -1.82 -5.47
CA GLN A 32 8.29 -2.60 -4.69
C GLN A 32 7.49 -1.62 -3.82
N GLU A 33 6.19 -1.46 -4.06
CA GLU A 33 5.37 -0.54 -3.28
C GLU A 33 5.21 -1.11 -1.86
N THR A 34 5.33 -0.24 -0.86
CA THR A 34 5.25 -0.63 0.55
C THR A 34 3.87 -0.34 1.12
N ILE A 35 3.36 -1.27 1.91
CA ILE A 35 2.07 -1.13 2.62
C ILE A 35 2.35 -0.96 4.12
N THR A 36 1.71 0.03 4.74
CA THR A 36 1.49 0.10 6.19
C THR A 36 0.06 -0.35 6.48
N ALA A 37 -0.12 -1.34 7.34
CA ALA A 37 -1.43 -1.70 7.87
C ALA A 37 -1.73 -0.86 9.11
N LEU A 38 -2.87 -0.17 9.13
CA LEU A 38 -3.36 0.60 10.27
C LEU A 38 -4.60 -0.09 10.86
N ILE A 39 -4.47 -0.55 12.10
CA ILE A 39 -5.49 -1.31 12.82
C ILE A 39 -5.98 -0.49 14.01
N LEU A 40 -7.29 -0.37 14.17
CA LEU A 40 -7.91 0.14 15.40
C LEU A 40 -8.38 -1.05 16.23
N THR A 41 -8.16 -1.03 17.54
CA THR A 41 -8.50 -2.18 18.38
C THR A 41 -8.95 -1.81 19.80
N PHE A 42 -9.74 -2.71 20.40
CA PHE A 42 -10.17 -2.69 21.79
C PHE A 42 -10.66 -4.08 22.21
N ASN A 43 -9.92 -4.76 23.09
CA ASN A 43 -10.21 -6.09 23.63
C ASN A 43 -10.49 -7.17 22.54
N GLU A 44 -9.56 -7.34 21.62
CA GLU A 44 -9.63 -8.27 20.48
C GLU A 44 -8.64 -9.44 20.57
N GLU A 45 -8.28 -9.89 21.77
CA GLU A 45 -7.29 -10.98 21.95
C GLU A 45 -7.65 -12.27 21.20
N LYS A 46 -8.94 -12.49 20.91
CA LYS A 46 -9.46 -13.67 20.20
C LYS A 46 -9.18 -13.66 18.70
N HIS A 47 -9.10 -12.47 18.08
CA HIS A 47 -9.05 -12.35 16.62
C HIS A 47 -7.77 -11.68 16.11
N ILE A 48 -7.19 -10.77 16.90
CA ILE A 48 -6.08 -9.91 16.45
C ILE A 48 -4.87 -10.72 15.97
N ASP A 49 -4.60 -11.86 16.59
CA ASP A 49 -3.53 -12.78 16.21
C ASP A 49 -3.71 -13.34 14.77
N ARG A 50 -4.95 -13.67 14.37
CA ARG A 50 -5.26 -14.09 13.00
C ARG A 50 -5.13 -12.93 12.01
N CYS A 51 -5.59 -11.73 12.38
CA CYS A 51 -5.45 -10.53 11.58
C CYS A 51 -3.97 -10.26 11.25
N LEU A 52 -3.13 -10.18 12.30
CA LEU A 52 -1.69 -9.91 12.18
C LEU A 52 -0.96 -10.96 11.34
N ARG A 53 -1.25 -12.26 11.52
CA ARG A 53 -0.68 -13.32 10.68
C ARG A 53 -1.01 -13.16 9.20
N SER A 54 -2.23 -12.71 8.88
CA SER A 54 -2.64 -12.53 7.48
C SER A 54 -1.90 -11.40 6.77
N LEU A 55 -1.44 -10.40 7.53
CA LEU A 55 -0.68 -9.25 7.05
C LEU A 55 0.81 -9.57 6.84
N ALA A 56 1.32 -10.64 7.44
CA ALA A 56 2.71 -11.04 7.31
C ALA A 56 3.10 -11.28 5.83
N GLY A 57 4.19 -10.66 5.39
CA GLY A 57 4.66 -10.71 4.01
C GLY A 57 3.84 -9.88 3.01
N ILE A 58 2.87 -9.10 3.49
CA ILE A 58 2.10 -8.14 2.69
C ILE A 58 2.36 -6.73 3.19
N ALA A 59 2.16 -6.48 4.48
CA ALA A 59 2.45 -5.21 5.11
C ALA A 59 3.90 -5.17 5.60
N SER A 60 4.62 -4.12 5.21
CA SER A 60 5.99 -3.84 5.67
C SER A 60 6.03 -3.20 7.05
N GLN A 61 4.92 -2.57 7.46
CA GLN A 61 4.72 -1.98 8.77
C GLN A 61 3.30 -2.30 9.23
N VAL A 62 3.13 -2.57 10.53
CA VAL A 62 1.82 -2.68 11.17
C VAL A 62 1.76 -1.69 12.32
N VAL A 63 0.79 -0.78 12.26
CA VAL A 63 0.51 0.22 13.28
C VAL A 63 -0.83 -0.12 13.90
N VAL A 64 -0.87 -0.20 15.24
CA VAL A 64 -2.07 -0.50 16.00
C VAL A 64 -2.39 0.68 16.90
N ILE A 65 -3.61 1.20 16.80
CA ILE A 65 -4.15 2.21 17.71
C ILE A 65 -5.13 1.53 18.66
N ASP A 66 -4.66 1.29 19.88
CA ASP A 66 -5.42 0.66 20.94
C ASP A 66 -6.25 1.69 21.73
N CYS A 67 -7.50 1.35 22.02
CA CYS A 67 -8.42 2.22 22.75
C CYS A 67 -8.38 2.03 24.27
N GLY A 68 -7.34 1.37 24.80
CA GLY A 68 -7.22 1.03 26.21
C GLY A 68 -7.69 -0.39 26.51
N SER A 69 -7.25 -1.38 25.72
CA SER A 69 -7.52 -2.79 25.99
C SER A 69 -6.98 -3.20 27.35
N THR A 70 -7.73 -4.06 28.04
CA THR A 70 -7.38 -4.62 29.36
C THR A 70 -7.03 -6.11 29.29
N ASP A 71 -7.19 -6.71 28.11
CA ASP A 71 -6.92 -8.11 27.83
C ASP A 71 -5.52 -8.29 27.19
N GLN A 72 -5.24 -9.44 26.56
CA GLN A 72 -3.93 -9.70 25.97
C GLN A 72 -3.71 -9.06 24.59
N THR A 73 -4.65 -8.27 24.06
CA THR A 73 -4.59 -7.70 22.71
C THR A 73 -3.27 -6.99 22.44
N VAL A 74 -2.87 -6.07 23.32
CA VAL A 74 -1.64 -5.27 23.14
C VAL A 74 -0.39 -6.14 23.19
N ALA A 75 -0.37 -7.15 24.08
CA ALA A 75 0.75 -8.07 24.19
C ALA A 75 0.93 -8.90 22.92
N ILE A 76 -0.18 -9.40 22.36
CA ILE A 76 -0.19 -10.13 21.09
C ILE A 76 0.32 -9.24 19.96
N CYS A 77 -0.19 -8.02 19.81
CA CYS A 77 0.28 -7.07 18.78
C CYS A 77 1.80 -6.85 18.83
N ARG A 78 2.34 -6.58 20.02
CA ARG A 78 3.79 -6.37 20.20
C ARG A 78 4.60 -7.63 19.89
N ALA A 79 4.09 -8.82 20.22
CA ALA A 79 4.76 -10.08 19.91
C ALA A 79 4.89 -10.34 18.39
N HIS A 80 3.95 -9.82 17.59
CA HIS A 80 4.02 -9.81 16.12
C HIS A 80 4.88 -8.67 15.55
N GLY A 81 5.50 -7.84 16.41
CA GLY A 81 6.32 -6.71 15.99
C GLY A 81 5.53 -5.47 15.56
N ALA A 82 4.24 -5.39 15.87
CA ALA A 82 3.43 -4.22 15.58
C ALA A 82 3.80 -3.01 16.46
N GLU A 83 3.73 -1.82 15.89
CA GLU A 83 3.90 -0.55 16.59
C GLU A 83 2.57 -0.16 17.24
N VAL A 84 2.49 -0.30 18.57
CA VAL A 84 1.24 -0.07 19.32
C VAL A 84 1.23 1.30 19.99
N HIS A 85 0.25 2.11 19.62
CA HIS A 85 -0.07 3.40 20.23
C HIS A 85 -1.39 3.29 21.00
N VAL A 86 -1.51 4.03 22.10
CA VAL A 86 -2.75 4.08 22.88
C VAL A 86 -3.39 5.45 22.70
N ASN A 87 -4.65 5.49 22.27
CA ASN A 87 -5.43 6.71 22.18
C ASN A 87 -6.87 6.46 22.66
N PRO A 88 -7.38 7.21 23.65
CA PRO A 88 -8.74 7.05 24.15
C PRO A 88 -9.78 7.16 23.04
N TRP A 89 -10.74 6.23 23.02
CA TRP A 89 -11.77 6.21 22.00
C TRP A 89 -12.67 7.45 22.06
N LYS A 90 -12.94 8.03 20.88
CA LYS A 90 -13.95 9.09 20.70
C LYS A 90 -14.97 8.70 19.64
N ASN A 91 -14.49 8.39 18.45
CA ASN A 91 -15.26 7.85 17.33
C ASN A 91 -14.29 7.33 16.27
N TYR A 92 -14.82 6.60 15.30
CA TYR A 92 -14.03 5.95 14.26
C TYR A 92 -13.14 6.92 13.47
N SER A 93 -13.73 7.96 12.87
CA SER A 93 -12.99 8.90 12.02
C SER A 93 -11.89 9.62 12.79
N SER A 94 -12.16 10.03 14.04
CA SER A 94 -11.16 10.69 14.89
C SER A 94 -10.02 9.73 15.23
N GLN A 95 -10.34 8.47 15.53
CA GLN A 95 -9.34 7.48 15.89
C GLN A 95 -8.46 7.12 14.68
N PHE A 96 -9.07 6.94 13.52
CA PHE A 96 -8.36 6.63 12.28
C PHE A 96 -7.44 7.78 11.86
N ASN A 97 -7.95 9.02 11.83
CA ASN A 97 -7.15 10.20 11.51
C ASN A 97 -6.01 10.40 12.52
N TRP A 98 -6.28 10.20 13.80
CA TRP A 98 -5.23 10.24 14.82
C TRP A 98 -4.13 9.20 14.53
N GLY A 99 -4.51 7.99 14.13
CA GLY A 99 -3.57 6.94 13.72
C GLY A 99 -2.74 7.32 12.49
N LEU A 100 -3.33 7.99 11.51
CA LEU A 100 -2.58 8.50 10.35
C LEU A 100 -1.56 9.58 10.77
N ASP A 101 -1.97 10.51 11.62
CA ASP A 101 -1.15 11.65 12.03
C ASP A 101 -0.02 11.26 13.00
N HIS A 102 -0.25 10.28 13.88
CA HIS A 102 0.66 9.94 14.98
C HIS A 102 1.30 8.55 14.86
N GLY A 103 0.77 7.68 13.99
CA GLY A 103 1.23 6.30 13.84
C GLY A 103 2.50 6.12 13.01
N GLY A 104 3.04 7.21 12.44
CA GLY A 104 4.28 7.15 11.66
C GLY A 104 4.17 6.28 10.41
N ILE A 105 3.13 6.52 9.60
CA ILE A 105 2.87 5.76 8.37
C ILE A 105 4.03 5.94 7.39
N ARG A 106 4.72 4.83 7.07
CA ARG A 106 5.90 4.80 6.18
C ARG A 106 5.62 4.17 4.82
N GLY A 107 4.54 3.41 4.71
CA GLY A 107 4.11 2.77 3.47
C GLY A 107 3.65 3.81 2.45
N HIS A 108 3.95 3.54 1.17
CA HIS A 108 3.32 4.26 0.06
C HIS A 108 1.80 4.10 0.07
N TRP A 109 1.33 2.94 0.54
CA TRP A 109 -0.08 2.62 0.72
C TRP A 109 -0.41 2.42 2.20
N CYS A 110 -1.56 2.94 2.63
CA CYS A 110 -2.11 2.66 3.94
C CYS A 110 -3.32 1.71 3.83
N LEU A 111 -3.19 0.50 4.36
CA LEU A 111 -4.27 -0.46 4.44
C LEU A 111 -4.97 -0.31 5.80
N ARG A 112 -6.20 0.21 5.79
CA ARG A 112 -7.10 0.10 6.94
C ARG A 112 -7.68 -1.31 6.98
N ILE A 113 -7.55 -1.98 8.12
CA ILE A 113 -8.17 -3.29 8.38
C ILE A 113 -8.62 -3.36 9.83
N ASP A 114 -9.80 -3.91 10.07
CA ASP A 114 -10.33 -4.05 11.42
C ASP A 114 -9.66 -5.26 12.14
N ALA A 115 -9.61 -5.23 13.47
CA ALA A 115 -8.88 -6.21 14.27
C ALA A 115 -9.45 -7.65 14.21
N ASP A 116 -10.72 -7.79 13.82
CA ASP A 116 -11.43 -9.06 13.66
C ASP A 116 -11.42 -9.59 12.22
N GLU A 117 -11.01 -8.75 11.26
CA GLU A 117 -10.83 -9.09 9.86
C GLU A 117 -9.47 -9.75 9.58
N TYR A 118 -9.36 -10.40 8.43
CA TYR A 118 -8.10 -10.97 7.97
C TYR A 118 -8.09 -11.10 6.44
N LEU A 119 -6.90 -11.02 5.85
CA LEU A 119 -6.73 -11.19 4.42
C LEU A 119 -6.86 -12.68 4.06
N SER A 120 -7.83 -13.00 3.20
CA SER A 120 -7.93 -14.33 2.59
C SER A 120 -6.77 -14.57 1.63
N GLU A 121 -6.39 -15.82 1.40
CA GLU A 121 -5.30 -16.15 0.46
C GLU A 121 -5.47 -15.54 -0.95
N PRO A 122 -6.67 -15.57 -1.57
CA PRO A 122 -6.88 -14.90 -2.85
C PRO A 122 -6.61 -13.39 -2.80
N LEU A 123 -7.01 -12.72 -1.71
CA LEU A 123 -6.77 -11.29 -1.54
C LEU A 123 -5.28 -10.99 -1.30
N ARG A 124 -4.59 -11.81 -0.50
CA ARG A 124 -3.14 -11.70 -0.28
C ARG A 124 -2.37 -11.80 -1.60
N ALA A 125 -2.75 -12.76 -2.46
CA ALA A 125 -2.16 -12.91 -3.79
C ALA A 125 -2.41 -11.67 -4.65
N ALA A 126 -3.66 -11.19 -4.71
CA ALA A 126 -3.99 -9.99 -5.48
C ALA A 126 -3.24 -8.73 -5.00
N LEU A 127 -3.08 -8.54 -3.69
CA LEU A 127 -2.32 -7.42 -3.13
C LEU A 127 -0.83 -7.52 -3.46
N ARG A 128 -0.26 -8.72 -3.38
CA ARG A 128 1.15 -8.94 -3.74
C ARG A 128 1.40 -8.63 -5.21
N ASP A 129 0.55 -9.16 -6.09
CA ASP A 129 0.73 -9.02 -7.53
C ASP A 129 0.45 -7.60 -8.01
N ARG A 130 -0.59 -6.95 -7.48
CA ARG A 130 -1.02 -5.63 -7.98
C ARG A 130 -0.31 -4.49 -7.29
N VAL A 131 -0.33 -4.48 -5.96
CA VAL A 131 0.20 -3.37 -5.16
C VAL A 131 1.69 -3.55 -4.97
N VAL A 132 2.09 -4.61 -4.27
CA VAL A 132 3.47 -4.79 -3.84
C VAL A 132 4.42 -4.92 -5.04
N ALA A 133 4.03 -5.58 -6.13
CA ALA A 133 4.84 -5.65 -7.35
C ALA A 133 4.79 -4.38 -8.24
N GLY A 134 4.10 -3.32 -7.81
CA GLY A 134 4.08 -2.02 -8.50
C GLY A 134 3.31 -2.02 -9.81
N LEU A 135 2.30 -2.90 -9.95
CA LEU A 135 1.43 -2.97 -11.13
C LEU A 135 0.22 -2.05 -11.04
N VAL A 136 0.14 -1.21 -9.99
CA VAL A 136 -0.92 -0.21 -9.85
C VAL A 136 -0.63 0.97 -10.77
N PRO A 137 -1.63 1.49 -11.51
CA PRO A 137 -1.50 2.74 -12.24
C PRO A 137 -1.05 3.89 -11.30
N LYS A 138 -0.12 4.72 -11.77
CA LYS A 138 0.45 5.82 -10.96
C LYS A 138 -0.54 6.93 -10.61
N ASP A 139 -1.64 7.01 -11.35
CA ASP A 139 -2.74 7.94 -11.14
C ASP A 139 -3.80 7.41 -10.17
N LEU A 140 -3.67 6.17 -9.71
CA LEU A 140 -4.52 5.64 -8.66
C LEU A 140 -4.07 6.21 -7.30
N VAL A 141 -4.94 6.98 -6.68
CA VAL A 141 -4.79 7.45 -5.30
C VAL A 141 -5.59 6.57 -4.36
N GLY A 142 -5.04 6.32 -3.16
CA GLY A 142 -5.66 5.56 -2.07
C GLY A 142 -5.42 6.23 -0.74
#